data_AF-A0A8X6J624-F1
#
_entry.id   AF-A0A8X6J624-F1
#
_cell.length_a   1.000
_cell.length_b   1.000
_cell.length_c   1.000
_cell.angle_alpha   90.00
_cell.angle_beta   90.00
_cell.angle_gamma   90.00
#
_symmetry.space_group_name_H-M   'P 1'
#
loop_
_entity.id
_entity.type
_entity.pdbx_description
1 polymer ?
#
loop_
_entity_poly.entity_id
_entity_poly.type
_entity_poly.pdbx_seq_one_letter_code
_entity_poly.pdbx_strand_id
1 'polypeptide(L)'
;MRFDALVQRFEAPDSRNRWDSPLFISHKDEDLPLKGIEKALYQRKAPPPNLSTQCQPLAATNFLYDFDKVTQGIVKSILNAQKLSTPGDFISIPDADQKIHTMDPLTAGELARIRRQFISYMKSHPISD
;
A
#
# COMPACT_ATOMS: atom_id res chain seq x y z
N MET A 1 22.67 -23.22 38.70
CA MET A 1 21.77 -22.09 38.38
C MET A 1 20.47 -22.35 39.13
N ARG A 2 20.08 -21.48 40.08
CA ARG A 2 18.98 -21.72 41.04
C ARG A 2 17.67 -21.10 40.50
N PHE A 3 16.53 -21.76 40.72
CA PHE A 3 15.19 -21.33 40.25
C PHE A 3 14.91 -19.85 40.56
N ASP A 4 15.33 -19.37 41.72
CA ASP A 4 15.16 -17.98 42.17
C ASP A 4 15.74 -16.95 41.18
N ALA A 5 16.88 -17.27 40.54
CA ALA A 5 17.52 -16.38 39.58
C ALA A 5 16.75 -16.29 38.25
N LEU A 6 15.95 -17.31 37.90
CA LEU A 6 15.07 -17.29 36.73
C LEU A 6 13.83 -16.45 37.00
N VAL A 7 13.23 -16.61 38.19
CA VAL A 7 12.06 -15.83 38.61
C VAL A 7 12.36 -14.33 38.61
N GLN A 8 13.53 -13.91 39.08
CA GLN A 8 13.94 -12.50 39.09
C GLN A 8 14.10 -11.87 37.70
N ARG A 9 14.29 -12.69 36.65
CA ARG A 9 14.50 -12.23 35.27
C ARG A 9 13.26 -12.43 34.38
N PHE A 10 12.16 -12.93 34.95
CA PHE A 10 10.95 -13.16 34.20
C PHE A 10 10.29 -11.82 33.84
N GLU A 11 10.07 -11.59 32.55
CA GLU A 11 9.29 -10.46 32.02
C GLU A 11 7.93 -10.98 31.56
N ALA A 12 6.85 -10.38 32.09
CA ALA A 12 5.51 -10.74 31.66
C ALA A 12 5.24 -10.22 30.24
N PRO A 13 4.42 -10.93 29.44
CA PRO A 13 4.08 -10.49 28.09
C PRO A 13 3.44 -9.09 28.06
N ASP A 14 3.86 -8.23 27.13
CA ASP A 14 3.34 -6.87 26.97
C ASP A 14 2.19 -6.83 25.95
N SER A 15 0.95 -6.69 26.45
CA SER A 15 -0.25 -6.63 25.61
C SER A 15 -0.33 -5.41 24.68
N ARG A 16 0.52 -4.39 24.86
CA ARG A 16 0.60 -3.25 23.93
C ARG A 16 1.29 -3.64 22.62
N ASN A 17 2.13 -4.67 22.65
CA ASN A 17 2.80 -5.20 21.48
C ASN A 17 1.94 -6.29 20.84
N ARG A 18 1.51 -6.08 19.58
CA ARG A 18 0.65 -7.05 18.89
C ARG A 18 1.23 -8.47 18.85
N TRP A 19 2.56 -8.58 18.80
CA TRP A 19 3.27 -9.86 18.74
C TRP A 19 3.52 -10.50 20.11
N ASP A 20 3.39 -9.74 21.19
CA ASP A 20 3.62 -10.18 22.57
C ASP A 20 2.34 -10.16 23.42
N SER A 21 1.19 -9.87 22.81
CA SER A 21 -0.10 -9.92 23.47
C SER A 21 -0.57 -11.37 23.65
N PRO A 22 -0.63 -11.90 24.88
CA PRO A 22 -1.01 -13.28 25.13
C PRO A 22 -2.50 -13.49 24.80
N LEU A 23 -2.83 -14.63 24.18
CA LEU A 23 -4.21 -14.97 23.82
C LEU A 23 -4.99 -15.55 25.01
N PHE A 24 -4.30 -16.26 25.89
CA PHE A 24 -4.83 -16.82 27.14
C PHE A 24 -3.79 -16.61 28.24
N ILE A 25 -4.26 -16.28 29.45
CA ILE A 25 -3.47 -16.25 30.68
C ILE A 25 -4.22 -17.15 31.66
N SER A 26 -3.50 -18.01 32.38
CA SER A 26 -4.09 -18.90 33.38
C SER A 26 -3.17 -19.00 34.58
N HIS A 27 -3.75 -18.89 35.77
CA HIS A 27 -3.05 -19.03 37.03
C HIS A 27 -3.19 -20.45 37.59
N LYS A 28 -2.35 -20.78 38.58
CA LYS A 28 -2.20 -22.14 39.12
C LYS A 28 -3.49 -22.74 39.70
N ASP A 29 -4.38 -21.88 40.19
CA ASP A 29 -5.62 -22.26 40.89
C ASP A 29 -6.88 -22.00 40.05
N GLU A 30 -6.71 -21.70 38.77
CA GLU A 30 -7.81 -21.44 37.84
C GLU A 30 -8.04 -22.62 36.90
N ASP A 31 -9.30 -22.90 36.60
CA ASP A 31 -9.65 -23.87 35.57
C ASP A 31 -9.20 -23.38 34.20
N LEU A 32 -8.53 -24.26 33.44
CA LEU A 32 -8.03 -23.93 32.11
C LEU A 32 -9.19 -23.67 31.14
N PRO A 33 -9.16 -22.60 30.32
CA PRO A 33 -10.22 -22.29 29.35
C PRO A 33 -10.14 -23.19 28.10
N LEU A 34 -10.26 -24.51 28.28
CA LEU A 34 -10.06 -25.53 27.24
C LEU A 34 -10.92 -25.31 26.00
N LYS A 35 -12.21 -24.97 26.18
CA LYS A 35 -13.13 -24.66 25.06
C LYS A 35 -12.68 -23.43 24.26
N GLY A 36 -12.12 -22.43 24.93
CA GLY A 36 -11.58 -21.24 24.29
C GLY A 36 -10.34 -21.54 23.47
N ILE A 37 -9.44 -22.36 24.03
CA ILE A 37 -8.21 -22.82 23.37
C ILE A 37 -8.54 -23.66 22.14
N GLU A 38 -9.46 -24.63 22.26
CA GLU A 38 -9.95 -25.45 21.14
C GLU A 38 -10.47 -24.59 19.99
N LYS A 39 -11.34 -23.62 20.31
CA LYS A 39 -11.87 -22.66 19.35
C LYS A 39 -10.78 -21.84 18.68
N ALA A 40 -9.78 -21.38 19.44
CA ALA A 40 -8.67 -20.59 18.91
C ALA A 40 -7.75 -21.39 17.97
N LEU A 41 -7.57 -22.69 18.21
CA LEU A 41 -6.75 -23.57 17.39
C LEU A 41 -7.44 -23.96 16.09
N TYR A 42 -8.72 -24.32 16.15
CA TYR A 42 -9.41 -24.96 15.02
C TYR A 42 -10.43 -24.08 14.31
N GLN A 43 -11.03 -23.11 15.00
CA GLN A 43 -12.16 -22.33 14.49
C GLN A 43 -11.79 -20.88 14.18
N ARG A 44 -10.51 -20.51 14.32
CA ARG A 44 -10.04 -19.15 14.00
C ARG A 44 -10.04 -18.98 12.50
N LYS A 45 -10.93 -18.12 12.00
CA LYS A 45 -10.91 -17.67 10.60
C LYS A 45 -9.52 -17.12 10.30
N ALA A 46 -8.88 -17.62 9.25
CA ALA A 46 -7.58 -17.14 8.84
C ALA A 46 -7.62 -15.60 8.73
N PRO A 47 -6.64 -14.87 9.30
CA PRO A 47 -6.58 -13.43 9.12
C PRO A 47 -6.57 -13.15 7.61
N PRO A 48 -7.24 -12.07 7.16
CA PRO A 48 -7.23 -11.71 5.75
C PRO A 48 -5.77 -11.62 5.29
N PRO A 49 -5.43 -12.18 4.11
CA PRO A 49 -4.06 -12.20 3.63
C PRO A 49 -3.54 -10.77 3.64
N ASN A 50 -2.45 -10.55 4.37
CA ASN A 50 -1.84 -9.23 4.42
C ASN A 50 -1.27 -8.90 3.03
N LEU A 51 -1.15 -7.62 2.70
CA LEU A 51 -0.64 -7.19 1.39
C LEU A 51 0.79 -7.69 1.12
N SER A 52 1.56 -8.03 2.15
CA SER A 52 2.91 -8.62 2.03
C SER A 52 2.89 -10.08 1.55
N THR A 53 1.75 -10.77 1.66
CA THR A 53 1.54 -12.17 1.23
C THR A 53 0.68 -12.31 -0.02
N GLN A 54 0.09 -11.21 -0.52
CA GLN A 54 -0.61 -11.25 -1.80
C GLN A 54 0.41 -11.23 -2.93
N CYS A 55 0.40 -12.28 -3.77
CA CYS A 55 1.12 -12.25 -5.03
C CYS A 55 0.62 -11.06 -5.84
N GLN A 56 1.51 -10.13 -6.16
CA GLN A 56 1.18 -9.01 -7.01
C GLN A 56 0.62 -9.60 -8.33
N PRO A 57 -0.57 -9.16 -8.78
CA PRO A 57 -1.15 -9.70 -10.01
C PRO A 57 -0.12 -9.56 -11.12
N LEU A 58 0.04 -10.64 -11.90
CA LEU A 58 0.90 -10.68 -13.07
C LEU A 58 0.35 -9.66 -14.08
N ALA A 59 0.77 -8.40 -13.95
CA ALA A 59 0.57 -7.42 -15.01
C ALA A 59 1.19 -8.01 -16.28
N ALA A 60 0.56 -7.80 -17.44
CA ALA A 60 1.12 -8.22 -18.71
C ALA A 60 2.59 -7.80 -18.76
N THR A 61 3.49 -8.67 -19.25
CA THR A 61 4.95 -8.55 -19.15
C THR A 61 5.49 -7.16 -19.53
N ASN A 62 4.74 -6.40 -20.35
CA ASN A 62 5.09 -5.07 -20.83
C ASN A 62 4.24 -3.90 -20.29
N PHE A 63 3.22 -4.14 -19.45
CA PHE A 63 2.26 -3.11 -19.03
C PHE A 63 2.94 -1.90 -18.36
N LEU A 64 3.82 -2.14 -17.38
CA LEU A 64 4.51 -1.04 -16.67
C LEU A 64 5.40 -0.21 -17.60
N TYR A 65 6.00 -0.84 -18.60
CA TYR A 65 6.84 -0.15 -19.57
C TYR A 65 5.98 0.68 -20.53
N ASP A 66 4.93 0.10 -21.10
CA ASP A 66 4.02 0.81 -22.00
C ASP A 66 3.31 1.95 -21.27
N PHE A 67 2.91 1.74 -20.02
CA PHE A 67 2.31 2.76 -19.17
C PHE A 67 3.27 3.92 -18.85
N ASP A 68 4.53 3.64 -18.48
CA ASP A 68 5.51 4.70 -18.25
C ASP A 68 5.80 5.49 -19.53
N LYS A 69 5.89 4.80 -20.68
CA LYS A 69 6.09 5.41 -21.99
C LYS A 69 4.94 6.36 -22.35
N VAL A 70 3.69 5.94 -22.17
CA VAL A 70 2.50 6.76 -22.44
C VAL A 70 2.46 7.97 -21.50
N THR A 71 2.63 7.77 -20.20
CA THR A 71 2.61 8.89 -19.23
C THR A 71 3.74 9.88 -19.45
N GLN A 72 4.92 9.43 -19.89
CA GLN A 72 6.01 10.32 -20.28
C GLN A 72 5.69 11.11 -21.56
N GLY A 73 5.02 10.49 -22.54
CA GLY A 73 4.50 11.16 -23.73
C GLY A 73 3.54 12.29 -23.37
N ILE A 74 2.60 12.04 -22.45
CA ILE A 74 1.64 13.03 -21.97
C ILE A 74 2.35 14.23 -21.33
N VAL A 75 3.33 14.00 -20.45
CA VAL A 75 4.11 15.09 -19.82
C VAL A 75 4.82 15.95 -20.87
N LYS A 76 5.42 15.33 -21.89
CA LYS A 76 6.07 16.06 -23.00
C LYS A 76 5.05 16.89 -23.80
N SER A 77 3.89 16.32 -24.10
CA SER A 77 2.81 17.03 -24.82
C SER A 77 2.33 18.24 -24.04
N ILE A 78 2.13 18.12 -22.72
CA ILE A 78 1.73 19.24 -21.86
C ILE A 78 2.79 20.34 -21.86
N LEU A 79 4.06 20.00 -21.64
CA LEU A 79 5.16 20.98 -21.62
C LEU A 79 5.36 21.67 -22.96
N ASN A 80 5.11 20.98 -24.08
CA ASN A 80 5.20 21.58 -25.40
C ASN A 80 4.00 22.50 -25.69
N ALA A 81 2.78 22.08 -25.33
CA ALA A 81 1.59 22.93 -25.48
C ALA A 81 1.71 24.21 -24.66
N GLN A 82 2.21 24.13 -23.43
CA GLN A 82 2.44 25.29 -22.56
C GLN A 82 3.42 26.33 -23.11
N LYS A 83 4.33 25.96 -24.03
CA LYS A 83 5.21 26.93 -24.69
C LYS A 83 4.49 27.80 -25.71
N LEU A 84 3.40 27.29 -26.29
CA LEU A 84 2.62 27.93 -27.34
C LEU A 84 1.31 28.53 -26.81
N SER A 85 0.87 28.10 -25.63
CA SER A 85 -0.38 28.51 -25.00
C SER A 85 -0.21 29.70 -24.06
N THR A 86 -1.27 30.47 -23.93
CA THR A 86 -1.39 31.53 -22.92
C THR A 86 -2.05 31.00 -21.64
N PRO A 87 -1.82 31.63 -20.47
CA PRO A 87 -2.50 31.25 -19.23
C PRO A 87 -4.02 31.29 -19.39
N GLY A 88 -4.70 30.17 -19.09
CA GLY A 88 -6.15 30.01 -19.30
C GLY A 88 -6.55 29.26 -20.59
N ASP A 89 -5.61 28.91 -21.46
CA ASP A 89 -5.90 28.10 -22.63
C ASP A 89 -6.13 26.61 -22.29
N PHE A 90 -6.92 25.94 -23.13
CA PHE A 90 -7.15 24.51 -23.04
C PHE A 90 -6.05 23.73 -23.75
N ILE A 91 -5.36 22.85 -23.01
CA ILE A 91 -4.34 21.95 -23.55
C ILE A 91 -5.02 20.66 -24.01
N SER A 92 -4.90 20.35 -25.30
CA SER A 92 -5.32 19.08 -25.87
C SER A 92 -4.17 18.08 -25.82
N ILE A 93 -4.42 16.89 -25.29
CA ILE A 93 -3.45 15.79 -25.30
C ILE A 93 -3.83 14.84 -26.46
N PRO A 94 -2.85 14.33 -27.23
CA PRO A 94 -3.11 13.27 -28.22
C PRO A 94 -3.76 12.05 -27.56
N ASP A 95 -4.76 11.47 -28.21
CA ASP A 95 -5.47 10.27 -27.74
C ASP A 95 -6.26 10.42 -26.43
N ALA A 96 -6.53 11.67 -26.00
CA ALA A 96 -7.38 11.97 -24.86
C ALA A 96 -8.57 12.86 -25.26
N ASP A 97 -9.78 12.45 -24.89
CA ASP A 97 -11.00 13.24 -25.11
C ASP A 97 -11.09 14.45 -24.18
N GLN A 98 -10.38 14.40 -23.04
CA GLN A 98 -10.43 15.43 -22.01
C GLN A 98 -9.32 16.47 -22.19
N LYS A 99 -9.73 17.74 -22.24
CA LYS A 99 -8.81 18.89 -22.28
C LYS A 99 -8.42 19.30 -20.87
N ILE A 100 -7.15 19.66 -20.70
CA ILE A 100 -6.64 20.19 -19.43
C ILE A 100 -6.79 21.70 -19.44
N HIS A 101 -7.42 22.25 -18.40
CA HIS A 101 -7.47 23.69 -18.15
C HIS A 101 -6.62 24.01 -16.92
N THR A 102 -5.59 24.83 -17.10
CA THR A 102 -4.68 25.25 -16.03
C THR A 102 -4.57 26.76 -16.03
N MET A 103 -4.87 27.37 -14.87
CA MET A 103 -4.73 28.82 -14.66
C MET A 103 -3.25 29.24 -14.72
N ASP A 104 -2.38 28.43 -14.11
CA ASP A 104 -0.93 28.64 -14.06
C ASP A 104 -0.18 27.54 -14.83
N PRO A 105 0.96 27.85 -15.46
CA PRO A 105 1.76 26.84 -16.15
C PRO A 105 2.37 25.86 -15.15
N LEU A 106 1.98 24.59 -15.24
CA LEU A 106 2.62 23.48 -14.53
C LEU A 106 4.12 23.38 -14.87
N THR A 107 4.94 23.27 -13.83
CA THR A 107 6.38 23.05 -13.98
C THR A 107 6.70 21.59 -14.30
N ALA A 108 7.88 21.35 -14.88
CA ALA A 108 8.38 20.00 -15.11
C ALA A 108 8.50 19.18 -13.81
N GLY A 109 8.81 19.83 -12.68
CA GLY A 109 8.90 19.20 -11.37
C GLY A 109 7.55 18.72 -10.83
N GLU A 110 6.50 19.54 -11.02
CA GLU A 110 5.14 19.18 -10.62
C GLU A 110 4.58 18.03 -11.45
N LEU A 111 4.76 18.09 -12.78
CA LEU A 111 4.36 17.01 -13.68
C LEU A 111 5.09 15.70 -13.36
N ALA A 112 6.39 15.77 -13.05
CA ALA A 112 7.16 14.60 -12.62
C ALA A 112 6.69 14.04 -11.26
N ARG A 113 6.22 14.90 -10.35
CA ARG A 113 5.62 14.48 -9.06
C ARG A 113 4.29 13.79 -9.29
N ILE A 114 3.37 14.39 -10.05
CA ILE A 114 2.05 13.83 -10.36
C ILE A 114 2.20 12.49 -11.07
N ARG A 115 3.11 12.38 -12.05
CA ARG A 115 3.40 11.11 -12.73
C ARG A 115 3.83 10.02 -11.76
N ARG A 116 4.75 10.30 -10.82
CA ARG A 116 5.18 9.32 -9.81
C ARG A 116 4.03 8.89 -8.90
N GLN A 117 3.17 9.83 -8.48
CA GLN A 117 1.99 9.52 -7.67
C GLN A 117 1.02 8.61 -8.44
N PHE A 118 0.78 8.90 -9.72
CA PHE A 118 -0.11 8.11 -10.58
C PHE A 118 0.43 6.70 -10.86
N ILE A 119 1.73 6.56 -11.15
CA ILE A 119 2.38 5.25 -11.30
C ILE A 119 2.28 4.43 -10.00
N SER A 120 2.52 5.06 -8.84
CA SER A 120 2.40 4.38 -7.55
C SER A 120 0.97 3.92 -7.28
N TYR A 121 -0.02 4.76 -7.62
CA TYR A 121 -1.43 4.44 -7.49
C TYR A 121 -1.80 3.21 -8.35
N MET A 122 -1.43 3.21 -9.63
CA MET A 122 -1.72 2.11 -10.56
C MET A 122 -1.03 0.79 -10.16
N LYS A 123 0.15 0.83 -9.55
CA LYS A 123 0.81 -0.36 -8.98
C LYS A 123 0.01 -1.01 -7.84
N SER A 124 -0.73 -0.21 -7.08
CA SER A 124 -1.60 -0.67 -5.98
C SER A 124 -3.03 -0.99 -6.41
N HIS A 125 -3.45 -0.46 -7.57
CA HIS A 125 -4.79 -0.64 -8.14
C HIS A 125 -4.66 -1.01 -9.63
N PRO A 126 -4.15 -2.21 -9.94
CA PRO A 126 -4.08 -2.68 -11.32
C PRO A 126 -5.52 -2.84 -11.84
N ILE A 127 -5.81 -2.15 -12.93
CA ILE A 127 -7.09 -2.29 -13.64
C ILE A 127 -6.98 -3.59 -14.45
N SER A 128 -7.90 -4.51 -14.24
CA SER A 128 -8.06 -5.69 -15.10
C SER A 128 -8.72 -5.26 -16.41
N ASP A 129 -8.18 -5.73 -17.53
CA ASP A 129 -8.85 -5.68 -18.84
C ASP A 129 -10.22 -6.38 -18.81
#